data_AF-A0A8H4LJ64-F1
#
_entry.id   AF-A0A8H4LJ64-F1
#
_cell.length_a   1.000
_cell.length_b   1.000
_cell.length_c   1.000
_cell.angle_alpha   90.00
_cell.angle_beta   90.00
_cell.angle_gamma   90.00
#
_symmetry.space_group_name_H-M   'P 1'
#
loop_
_entity.id
_entity.type
_entity.pdbx_description
1 polymer ?
#
loop_
_entity_poly.entity_id
_entity_poly.type
_entity_poly.pdbx_seq_one_letter_code
_entity_poly.pdbx_strand_id
1 'polypeptide(L)'
;MQSFSDHDFRSKIRKELKEDVDHMAFLPFSDLRQSVLDDVAFLKKSPLVLDVPITGYVYDVKTGRIEQVDDGESGSECSSPC
;
A
#
# COMPACT_ATOMS: atom_id res chain seq x y z
N MET A 1 -6.87 1.01 -3.07
CA MET A 1 -7.33 2.18 -3.86
C MET A 1 -8.08 3.16 -2.97
N GLN A 2 -7.84 4.48 -3.11
CA GLN A 2 -8.35 5.47 -2.14
C GLN A 2 -9.82 5.83 -2.25
N SER A 3 -10.33 5.96 -3.47
CA SER A 3 -11.60 6.66 -3.71
C SER A 3 -12.86 5.78 -3.64
N PHE A 4 -12.73 4.47 -3.44
CA PHE A 4 -13.84 3.52 -3.55
C PHE A 4 -13.68 2.37 -2.56
N SER A 5 -14.81 1.85 -2.09
CA SER A 5 -14.89 0.64 -1.26
C SER A 5 -15.19 -0.62 -2.09
N ASP A 6 -15.02 -1.80 -1.49
CA ASP A 6 -15.46 -3.07 -2.08
C ASP A 6 -16.95 -3.06 -2.45
N HIS A 7 -17.78 -2.43 -1.60
CA HIS A 7 -19.21 -2.29 -1.85
C HIS A 7 -19.49 -1.46 -3.12
N ASP A 8 -18.74 -0.37 -3.32
CA ASP A 8 -18.90 0.48 -4.50
C ASP A 8 -18.53 -0.27 -5.78
N PHE A 9 -17.44 -1.05 -5.76
CA PHE A 9 -17.03 -1.89 -6.88
C PHE A 9 -18.04 -2.99 -7.19
N ARG A 10 -18.46 -3.77 -6.18
CA ARG A 10 -19.46 -4.83 -6.34
C ARG A 10 -20.76 -4.29 -6.92
N SER A 11 -21.24 -3.17 -6.39
CA SER A 11 -22.46 -2.51 -6.86
C SER A 11 -22.34 -2.06 -8.31
N LYS A 12 -21.19 -1.48 -8.69
CA LYS A 12 -20.96 -0.99 -10.05
C LYS A 12 -20.89 -2.12 -11.07
N ILE A 13 -20.16 -3.20 -10.75
CA ILE A 13 -20.02 -4.38 -11.62
C ILE A 13 -21.38 -5.08 -11.82
N ARG A 14 -22.14 -5.29 -10.74
CA ARG A 14 -23.48 -5.87 -10.83
C ARG A 14 -24.42 -5.03 -11.70
N LYS A 15 -24.30 -3.69 -11.64
CA LYS A 15 -25.13 -2.78 -12.44
C LYS A 15 -24.75 -2.80 -13.92
N GLU A 16 -23.46 -2.69 -14.24
CA GLU A 16 -22.96 -2.46 -15.59
C GLU A 16 -22.68 -3.75 -16.36
N LEU A 17 -22.13 -4.77 -15.71
CA LEU A 17 -21.68 -6.02 -16.32
C LEU A 17 -22.61 -7.21 -16.05
N LYS A 18 -23.52 -7.07 -15.08
CA LYS A 18 -24.44 -8.15 -14.64
C LYS A 18 -23.76 -9.38 -14.05
N GLU A 19 -22.53 -9.22 -13.58
CA GLU A 19 -21.74 -10.28 -12.94
C GLU A 19 -21.76 -10.16 -11.42
N ASP A 20 -21.56 -11.28 -10.72
CA ASP A 20 -21.42 -11.34 -9.27
C ASP A 20 -19.96 -11.57 -8.85
N VAL A 21 -19.43 -10.60 -8.10
CA VAL A 21 -18.04 -10.54 -7.66
C VAL A 21 -17.93 -10.38 -6.14
N ASP A 22 -18.96 -10.80 -5.40
CA ASP A 22 -18.99 -10.70 -3.93
C ASP A 22 -17.87 -11.52 -3.25
N HIS A 23 -17.30 -12.49 -3.96
CA HIS A 23 -16.16 -13.30 -3.53
C HIS A 23 -14.79 -12.61 -3.74
N MET A 24 -14.74 -11.49 -4.47
CA MET A 24 -13.50 -10.75 -4.72
C MET A 24 -13.28 -9.71 -3.62
N ALA A 25 -12.02 -9.62 -3.16
CA ALA A 25 -11.55 -8.52 -2.34
C ALA A 25 -10.79 -7.52 -3.22
N PHE A 26 -11.20 -6.24 -3.23
CA PHE A 26 -10.56 -5.22 -4.07
C PHE A 26 -9.44 -4.45 -3.36
N LEU A 27 -9.21 -4.75 -2.07
CA LEU A 27 -8.15 -4.18 -1.23
C LEU A 27 -8.10 -2.64 -1.29
N PRO A 28 -9.22 -1.93 -1.03
CA PRO A 28 -9.24 -0.48 -0.92
C PRO A 28 -8.49 -0.04 0.34
N PHE A 29 -8.04 1.21 0.34
CA PHE A 29 -7.40 1.84 1.51
C PHE A 29 -7.95 3.25 1.65
N SER A 30 -8.10 3.78 2.85
CA SER A 30 -8.60 5.15 3.05
C SER A 30 -7.47 6.18 3.16
N ASP A 31 -6.34 5.78 3.73
CA ASP A 31 -5.16 6.61 3.92
C ASP A 31 -3.99 6.05 3.13
N LEU A 32 -3.40 6.90 2.28
CA LEU A 32 -2.33 6.51 1.38
C LEU A 32 -1.05 6.14 2.14
N ARG A 33 -0.66 6.95 3.14
CA ARG A 33 0.57 6.67 3.91
C ARG A 33 0.40 5.42 4.76
N GLN A 34 -0.74 5.27 5.43
CA GLN A 34 -1.03 4.10 6.24
C GLN A 34 -1.07 2.81 5.41
N SER A 35 -1.60 2.84 4.18
CA SER A 35 -1.60 1.66 3.30
C SER A 35 -0.19 1.12 3.03
N VAL A 36 0.76 2.03 2.82
CA VAL A 36 2.16 1.66 2.59
C VAL A 36 2.78 1.08 3.86
N LEU A 37 2.52 1.68 5.02
CA LEU A 37 3.00 1.18 6.30
C LEU A 37 2.44 -0.22 6.62
N ASP A 38 1.15 -0.42 6.38
CA ASP A 38 0.47 -1.71 6.60
C ASP A 38 1.06 -2.81 5.70
N ASP A 39 1.28 -2.49 4.42
CA ASP A 39 1.89 -3.42 3.45
C ASP A 39 3.34 -3.76 3.81
N VAL A 40 4.15 -2.76 4.18
CA VAL A 40 5.53 -2.99 4.65
C VAL A 40 5.54 -3.87 5.90
N ALA A 41 4.67 -3.59 6.87
CA ALA A 41 4.57 -4.38 8.10
C ALA A 41 4.10 -5.82 7.82
N PHE A 42 3.18 -6.00 6.88
CA PHE A 42 2.72 -7.31 6.44
C PHE A 42 3.87 -8.13 5.83
N LEU A 43 4.65 -7.52 4.92
CA LEU A 43 5.77 -8.21 4.27
C LEU A 43 6.90 -8.53 5.26
N LYS A 44 7.25 -7.61 6.17
CA LYS A 44 8.26 -7.85 7.21
C LYS A 44 7.90 -9.00 8.15
N LYS A 45 6.60 -9.25 8.38
CA LYS A 45 6.12 -10.35 9.23
C LYS A 45 5.96 -11.67 8.49
N SER A 46 6.02 -11.66 7.16
CA SER A 46 5.73 -12.83 6.35
C SER A 46 6.88 -13.84 6.42
N PRO A 47 6.64 -15.09 6.85
CA PRO A 47 7.68 -16.13 6.85
C PRO A 47 8.08 -16.57 5.43
N LEU A 48 7.33 -16.12 4.42
CA LEU A 48 7.60 -16.39 3.00
C LEU A 48 8.55 -15.35 2.38
N VAL A 49 8.86 -14.29 3.11
CA VAL A 49 9.80 -13.24 2.69
C VAL A 49 11.11 -13.46 3.44
N LEU A 50 12.23 -13.38 2.72
CA LEU A 50 13.56 -13.48 3.33
C LEU A 50 13.82 -12.28 4.25
N ASP A 51 14.73 -12.43 5.20
CA ASP A 51 15.15 -11.35 6.09
C ASP A 51 15.99 -10.32 5.30
N VAL A 52 15.30 -9.37 4.67
CA VAL A 52 15.87 -8.31 3.85
C VAL A 52 15.23 -6.96 4.21
N PRO A 53 15.95 -5.83 4.01
CA PRO A 53 15.37 -4.50 4.23
C PRO A 53 14.17 -4.24 3.31
N ILE A 54 13.05 -3.79 3.88
CA ILE A 54 11.84 -3.42 3.16
C ILE A 54 11.48 -1.97 3.49
N THR A 55 11.40 -1.14 2.46
CA THR A 55 11.12 0.30 2.52
C THR A 55 9.86 0.64 1.72
N GLY A 56 9.04 1.56 2.26
CA GLY A 56 7.81 2.02 1.62
C GLY A 56 7.95 3.41 1.00
N TYR A 57 7.27 3.66 -0.12
CA TYR A 57 7.30 4.94 -0.82
C TYR A 57 5.93 5.36 -1.33
N VAL A 58 5.72 6.67 -1.43
CA VAL A 58 4.59 7.31 -2.11
C VAL A 58 5.11 8.09 -3.32
N TYR A 59 4.50 7.84 -4.47
CA TYR A 59 4.76 8.58 -5.69
C TYR A 59 3.70 9.67 -5.89
N ASP A 60 4.12 10.94 -5.98
CA ASP A 60 3.25 12.05 -6.33
C ASP A 60 3.11 12.15 -7.85
N VAL A 61 1.94 11.75 -8.35
CA VAL A 61 1.60 11.77 -9.77
C VAL A 61 1.57 13.16 -10.41
N LYS A 62 1.49 14.23 -9.62
CA LYS A 62 1.45 15.62 -10.14
C LYS A 62 2.83 16.17 -10.39
N THR A 63 3.77 15.85 -9.50
CA THR A 63 5.13 16.44 -9.50
C THR A 63 6.20 15.46 -9.94
N GLY A 64 5.90 14.15 -9.95
CA GLY A 64 6.86 13.09 -10.21
C GLY A 64 7.80 12.80 -9.03
N ARG A 65 7.55 13.38 -7.85
CA ARG A 65 8.38 13.17 -6.66
C ARG A 65 8.09 11.80 -6.03
N ILE A 66 9.12 11.21 -5.44
CA ILE A 66 9.03 10.00 -4.64
C ILE A 66 9.37 10.39 -3.20
N GLU A 67 8.44 10.14 -2.29
CA GLU A 67 8.61 10.37 -0.85
C GLU A 67 8.66 9.03 -0.14
N GLN A 68 9.69 8.84 0.69
CA GLN A 68 9.73 7.69 1.57
C GLN A 68 8.67 7.82 2.67
N VAL A 69 8.06 6.68 3.03
CA VAL A 69 7.13 6.59 4.15
C VAL A 69 7.81 5.81 5.26
N ASP A 70 8.14 6.52 6.33
CA ASP A 70 8.75 5.94 7.52
C ASP A 70 7.79 6.09 8.71
N ASP A 71 7.83 5.12 9.61
CA ASP A 71 7.08 5.02 10.86
C ASP A 71 7.60 5.98 11.97
N GLY A 72 8.54 6.87 11.63
CA GLY A 72 9.14 7.84 12.53
C GLY A 72 10.42 7.35 13.23
N GLU A 73 10.86 6.12 12.96
CA GLU A 73 12.10 5.54 13.50
C GLU A 73 13.05 5.10 12.38
N SER A 74 13.73 6.05 11.73
CA SER A 74 15.15 5.93 11.33
C SER A 74 15.57 7.08 10.43
N GLY A 75 15.75 8.26 11.03
CA GLY A 75 16.92 9.06 10.68
C GLY A 75 18.15 8.37 11.30
N SER A 76 18.64 7.30 10.68
CA SER A 76 20.02 6.88 10.90
C SER A 76 20.74 7.13 9.59
N GLU A 77 21.41 8.29 9.55
CA GLU A 77 22.44 8.60 8.59
C GLU A 77 23.26 7.35 8.28
N CYS A 78 23.35 7.01 7.00
CA CYS A 78 24.41 6.16 6.50
C CYS A 78 25.72 6.96 6.64
N SER A 79 26.22 7.07 7.86
CA SER A 79 27.54 7.55 8.20
C SER A 79 28.39 6.33 8.51
N SER A 80 28.85 5.68 7.44
CA SER A 80 29.96 4.74 7.53
C SER A 80 31.14 5.36 6.80
N PRO A 81 32.20 5.76 7.52
CA PRO A 81 33.51 5.91 6.94
C PRO A 81 34.14 4.50 6.84
N CYS A 82 34.22 3.98 5.62
CA CYS A 82 35.22 2.98 5.23
C CYS A 82 35.98 3.55 4.04
#